data_AF-A0A495S4H5-F1
#
_entry.id   AF-A0A495S4H5-F1
#
_cell.length_a   1.000
_cell.length_b   1.000
_cell.length_c   1.000
_cell.angle_alpha   90.00
_cell.angle_beta   90.00
_cell.angle_gamma   90.00
#
_symmetry.space_group_name_H-M   'P 1'
#
loop_
_entity.id
_entity.type
_entity.pdbx_description
1 polymer ?
#
loop_
_entity_poly.entity_id
_entity_poly.type
_entity_poly.pdbx_seq_one_letter_code
_entity_poly.pdbx_strand_id
1 'polypeptide(L)'
;MEEYSNILVVFFSGLVPILLTLYLNERVKGSVKNSFDEKLEQLKKEHSKELAQFQMELNNLKSKENYKFTKLHEKRFEVLEKTYYYINETSQLLKLYVFPLKGTLAGKTKEMLSEDFVKSIDQFEMHFKYNSIYFDETIEKLLKDFFNQSVLIFATYGKIESVDDNLHSIKEFNKNLAPIKKQIEIKFRELLGE
;
A
#
# COMPACT_ATOMS: atom_id res chain seq x y z
N MET A 1 65.92 -78.23 4.35
CA MET A 1 64.46 -78.04 4.25
C MET A 1 63.90 -77.14 5.36
N GLU A 2 64.51 -77.08 6.55
CA GLU A 2 64.06 -76.21 7.66
C GLU A 2 64.20 -74.70 7.39
N GLU A 3 65.26 -74.26 6.69
CA GLU A 3 65.47 -72.84 6.38
C GLU A 3 64.38 -72.23 5.49
N TYR A 4 63.95 -72.96 4.46
CA TYR A 4 62.84 -72.55 3.58
C TYR A 4 61.49 -72.55 4.30
N SER A 5 61.30 -73.43 5.29
CA SER A 5 60.11 -73.46 6.14
C SER A 5 60.05 -72.24 7.05
N ASN A 6 61.16 -71.84 7.66
CA ASN A 6 61.22 -70.63 8.49
C ASN A 6 61.01 -69.34 7.68
N ILE A 7 61.55 -69.25 6.46
CA ILE A 7 61.31 -68.10 5.57
C ILE A 7 59.84 -68.01 5.16
N LEU A 8 59.19 -69.14 4.83
CA LEU A 8 57.74 -69.19 4.55
C LEU A 8 56.91 -68.78 5.78
N VAL A 9 57.27 -69.25 6.97
CA VAL A 9 56.58 -68.88 8.22
C VAL A 9 56.73 -67.39 8.51
N VAL A 10 57.91 -66.78 8.32
CA VAL A 10 58.12 -65.34 8.48
C VAL A 10 57.35 -64.53 7.43
N PHE A 11 57.26 -65.01 6.19
CA PHE A 11 56.52 -64.34 5.12
C PHE A 11 55.00 -64.36 5.35
N PHE A 12 54.45 -65.50 5.75
CA PHE A 12 53.02 -65.66 6.06
C PHE A 12 52.62 -65.04 7.41
N SER A 13 53.52 -64.95 8.39
CA SER A 13 53.24 -64.32 9.68
C SER A 13 53.48 -62.81 9.71
N GLY A 14 54.34 -62.28 8.83
CA GLY A 14 54.66 -60.85 8.75
C GLY A 14 53.96 -60.12 7.60
N LEU A 15 54.15 -60.58 6.36
CA LEU A 15 53.82 -59.82 5.16
C LEU A 15 52.34 -59.94 4.77
N VAL A 16 51.78 -61.15 4.87
CA VAL A 16 50.37 -61.41 4.56
C VAL A 16 49.42 -60.64 5.50
N PRO A 17 49.63 -60.62 6.83
CA PRO A 17 48.78 -59.83 7.73
C PRO A 17 48.87 -58.33 7.44
N ILE A 18 50.06 -57.79 7.12
CA ILE A 18 50.24 -56.36 6.79
C ILE A 18 49.45 -55.98 5.53
N LEU A 19 49.57 -56.77 4.46
CA LEU A 19 48.83 -56.53 3.21
C LEU A 19 47.32 -56.65 3.41
N LEU A 20 46.88 -57.63 4.20
CA LEU A 20 45.46 -57.84 4.51
C LEU A 20 44.91 -56.67 5.36
N THR A 21 45.72 -56.15 6.29
CA THR A 21 45.38 -54.97 7.09
C THR A 21 45.31 -53.72 6.22
N LEU A 22 46.26 -53.52 5.29
CA LEU A 22 46.24 -52.41 4.33
C LEU A 22 45.01 -52.46 3.44
N TYR A 23 44.71 -53.63 2.86
CA TYR A 23 43.53 -53.84 2.02
C TYR A 23 42.22 -53.56 2.78
N LEU A 24 42.08 -54.08 3.99
CA LEU A 24 40.91 -53.83 4.83
C LEU A 24 40.81 -52.34 5.20
N ASN A 25 41.91 -51.69 5.55
CA ASN A 25 41.92 -50.29 5.93
C ASN A 25 41.54 -49.38 4.74
N GLU A 26 42.02 -49.69 3.53
CA GLU A 26 41.70 -48.97 2.31
C GLU A 26 40.24 -49.18 1.89
N ARG A 27 39.73 -50.41 2.02
CA ARG A 27 38.31 -50.74 1.76
C ARG A 27 37.36 -50.08 2.76
N VAL A 28 37.71 -50.09 4.05
CA VAL A 28 36.93 -49.43 5.11
C VAL A 28 36.97 -47.92 4.92
N LYS A 29 38.14 -47.32 4.65
CA LYS A 29 38.24 -45.88 4.35
C LYS A 29 37.41 -45.48 3.13
N GLY A 30 37.46 -46.26 2.06
CA GLY A 30 36.65 -46.03 0.86
C GLY A 30 35.16 -46.09 1.14
N SER A 31 34.71 -47.12 1.89
CA SER A 31 33.31 -47.27 2.28
C SER A 31 32.82 -46.14 3.20
N VAL A 32 33.64 -45.75 4.19
CA VAL A 32 33.32 -44.64 5.10
C VAL A 32 33.22 -43.34 4.32
N LYS A 33 34.18 -43.06 3.44
CA LYS A 33 34.20 -41.87 2.59
C LYS A 33 32.96 -41.81 1.69
N ASN A 34 32.62 -42.90 0.99
CA ASN A 34 31.40 -42.96 0.19
C ASN A 34 30.15 -42.68 1.03
N SER A 35 30.05 -43.26 2.23
CA SER A 35 28.88 -43.00 3.09
C SER A 35 28.79 -41.54 3.55
N PHE A 36 29.93 -40.88 3.76
CA PHE A 36 29.97 -39.46 4.08
C PHE A 36 29.59 -38.60 2.88
N ASP A 37 30.10 -38.92 1.70
CA ASP A 37 29.78 -38.22 0.45
C ASP A 37 28.29 -38.35 0.12
N GLU A 38 27.71 -39.55 0.24
CA GLU A 38 26.27 -39.80 0.08
C GLU A 38 25.42 -39.01 1.07
N LYS A 39 25.78 -39.03 2.37
CA LYS A 39 25.07 -38.24 3.40
C LYS A 39 25.17 -36.74 3.13
N LEU A 40 26.32 -36.27 2.64
CA LEU A 40 26.56 -34.87 2.34
C LEU A 40 25.76 -34.43 1.11
N GLU A 41 25.66 -35.26 0.08
CA GLU A 41 24.79 -35.02 -1.08
C GLU A 41 23.31 -35.01 -0.68
N GLN A 42 22.88 -35.97 0.14
CA GLN A 42 21.51 -36.03 0.63
C GLN A 42 21.16 -34.78 1.45
N LEU A 43 22.04 -34.37 2.37
CA LEU A 43 21.87 -33.16 3.17
C LEU A 43 21.81 -31.90 2.30
N LYS A 44 22.68 -31.79 1.30
CA LYS A 44 22.63 -30.67 0.33
C LYS A 44 21.32 -30.64 -0.44
N LYS A 45 20.80 -31.80 -0.85
CA LYS A 45 19.54 -31.91 -1.59
C LYS A 45 18.35 -31.53 -0.72
N GLU A 46 18.33 -31.98 0.54
CA GLU A 46 17.31 -31.61 1.52
C GLU A 46 17.32 -30.10 1.78
N HIS A 47 18.47 -29.50 2.06
CA HIS A 47 18.58 -28.05 2.24
C HIS A 47 18.23 -27.25 0.98
N SER A 48 18.58 -27.75 -0.22
CA SER A 48 18.20 -27.07 -1.48
C SER A 48 16.69 -27.10 -1.69
N LYS A 49 16.03 -28.20 -1.31
CA LYS A 49 14.57 -28.34 -1.34
C LYS A 49 13.91 -27.40 -0.34
N GLU A 50 14.41 -27.35 0.90
CA GLU A 50 13.92 -26.43 1.93
C GLU A 50 14.09 -24.96 1.52
N LEU A 51 15.25 -24.59 0.97
CA LEU A 51 15.49 -23.25 0.44
C LEU A 51 14.52 -22.89 -0.68
N ALA A 52 14.28 -23.81 -1.62
CA ALA A 52 13.30 -23.60 -2.68
C ALA A 52 11.87 -23.43 -2.12
N GLN A 53 11.50 -24.22 -1.10
CA GLN A 53 10.22 -24.10 -0.41
C GLN A 53 10.08 -22.74 0.28
N PHE A 54 11.09 -22.32 1.06
CA PHE A 54 11.07 -21.01 1.72
C PHE A 54 11.03 -19.85 0.74
N GLN A 55 11.78 -19.92 -0.37
CA GLN A 55 11.71 -18.90 -1.43
C GLN A 55 10.32 -18.84 -2.05
N MET A 56 9.68 -19.99 -2.29
CA MET A 56 8.32 -20.05 -2.82
C MET A 56 7.31 -19.46 -1.83
N GLU A 57 7.39 -19.79 -0.55
CA GLU A 57 6.54 -19.25 0.50
C GLU A 57 6.71 -17.73 0.67
N LEU A 58 7.95 -17.24 0.68
CA LEU A 58 8.26 -15.82 0.72
C LEU A 58 7.68 -15.07 -0.48
N ASN A 59 7.85 -15.62 -1.68
CA ASN A 59 7.30 -15.01 -2.89
C ASN A 59 5.76 -15.00 -2.88
N ASN A 60 5.12 -16.05 -2.37
CA ASN A 60 3.68 -16.11 -2.22
C ASN A 60 3.19 -15.07 -1.21
N LEU A 61 3.82 -14.99 -0.03
CA LEU A 61 3.51 -13.98 0.99
C LEU A 61 3.70 -12.56 0.45
N LYS A 62 4.82 -12.30 -0.23
CA LYS A 62 5.10 -11.00 -0.87
C LYS A 62 4.03 -10.65 -1.91
N SER A 63 3.65 -11.61 -2.74
CA SER A 63 2.61 -11.41 -3.76
C SER A 63 1.25 -11.11 -3.13
N LYS A 64 0.89 -11.80 -2.04
CA LYS A 64 -0.35 -11.58 -1.30
C LYS A 64 -0.40 -10.20 -0.63
N GLU A 65 0.67 -9.79 0.03
CA GLU A 65 0.75 -8.47 0.66
C GLU A 65 0.77 -7.35 -0.39
N ASN A 66 1.53 -7.52 -1.48
CA ASN A 66 1.50 -6.58 -2.60
C ASN A 66 0.09 -6.45 -3.20
N TYR A 67 -0.63 -7.56 -3.37
CA TYR A 67 -2.00 -7.53 -3.87
C TYR A 67 -2.93 -6.74 -2.94
N LYS A 68 -2.90 -7.01 -1.63
CA LYS A 68 -3.70 -6.27 -0.64
C LYS A 68 -3.36 -4.78 -0.65
N PHE A 69 -2.07 -4.45 -0.68
CA PHE A 69 -1.58 -3.08 -0.74
C PHE A 69 -2.09 -2.36 -1.99
N THR A 70 -1.92 -2.98 -3.17
CA THR A 70 -2.42 -2.42 -4.43
C THR A 70 -3.93 -2.21 -4.40
N LYS A 71 -4.71 -3.19 -3.92
CA LYS A 71 -6.17 -3.04 -3.81
C LYS A 71 -6.60 -1.94 -2.84
N LEU A 72 -5.89 -1.79 -1.72
CA LEU A 72 -6.15 -0.69 -0.79
C LEU A 72 -5.84 0.67 -1.44
N HIS A 73 -4.72 0.78 -2.16
CA HIS A 73 -4.34 2.01 -2.85
C HIS A 73 -5.28 2.35 -4.01
N GLU A 74 -5.68 1.37 -4.82
CA GLU A 74 -6.72 1.54 -5.84
C GLU A 74 -8.00 2.12 -5.22
N LYS A 75 -8.45 1.55 -4.10
CA LYS A 75 -9.66 2.03 -3.43
C LYS A 75 -9.50 3.43 -2.86
N ARG A 76 -8.34 3.75 -2.28
CA ARG A 76 -8.01 5.10 -1.80
C ARG A 76 -8.04 6.11 -2.94
N PHE A 77 -7.48 5.79 -4.11
CA PHE A 77 -7.50 6.69 -5.26
C PHE A 77 -8.93 6.93 -5.77
N GLU A 78 -9.77 5.89 -5.84
CA GLU A 78 -11.19 6.05 -6.21
C GLU A 78 -11.92 7.00 -5.24
N VAL A 79 -11.66 6.87 -3.95
CA VAL A 79 -12.25 7.73 -2.92
C VAL A 79 -11.74 9.17 -3.03
N LEU A 80 -10.44 9.36 -3.22
CA LEU A 80 -9.82 10.67 -3.41
C LEU A 80 -10.39 11.39 -4.64
N GLU A 81 -10.49 10.69 -5.77
CA GLU A 81 -11.06 11.21 -7.01
C GLU A 81 -12.49 11.69 -6.80
N LYS A 82 -13.36 10.83 -6.23
CA LYS A 82 -14.77 11.18 -5.96
C LYS A 82 -14.90 12.32 -4.96
N THR A 83 -14.08 12.33 -3.93
CA THR A 83 -14.06 13.42 -2.93
C THR A 83 -13.66 14.73 -3.59
N TYR A 84 -12.64 14.72 -4.44
CA TYR A 84 -12.21 15.91 -5.17
C TYR A 84 -13.28 16.40 -6.14
N TYR A 85 -13.98 15.50 -6.82
CA TYR A 85 -15.14 15.82 -7.64
C TYR A 85 -16.20 16.58 -6.82
N TYR A 86 -16.65 16.03 -5.69
CA TYR A 86 -17.66 16.67 -4.85
C TYR A 86 -17.22 18.03 -4.30
N ILE A 87 -15.98 18.17 -3.85
CA ILE A 87 -15.42 19.46 -3.41
C ILE A 87 -15.52 20.51 -4.51
N ASN A 88 -15.16 20.13 -5.74
CA ASN A 88 -15.20 21.06 -6.88
C ASN A 88 -16.63 21.44 -7.23
N GLU A 89 -17.53 20.47 -7.31
CA GLU A 89 -18.95 20.70 -7.61
C GLU A 89 -19.60 21.60 -6.56
N THR A 90 -19.47 21.24 -5.28
CA THR A 90 -20.00 22.03 -4.16
C THR A 90 -19.43 23.44 -4.14
N SER A 91 -18.12 23.58 -4.31
CA SER A 91 -17.44 24.88 -4.34
C SER A 91 -17.91 25.75 -5.51
N GLN A 92 -18.12 25.15 -6.68
CA GLN A 92 -18.63 25.85 -7.85
C GLN A 92 -20.08 26.30 -7.64
N LEU A 93 -20.96 25.41 -7.19
CA LEU A 93 -22.37 25.74 -6.94
C LEU A 93 -22.52 26.82 -5.87
N LEU A 94 -21.74 26.73 -4.78
CA LEU A 94 -21.70 27.78 -3.76
C LEU A 94 -21.24 29.12 -4.35
N LYS A 95 -20.19 29.10 -5.19
CA LYS A 95 -19.73 30.31 -5.88
C LYS A 95 -20.83 30.89 -6.77
N LEU A 96 -21.55 30.08 -7.53
CA LEU A 96 -22.64 30.57 -8.37
C LEU A 96 -23.78 31.16 -7.53
N TYR A 97 -24.06 30.57 -6.38
CA TYR A 97 -25.09 31.03 -5.45
C TYR A 97 -24.74 32.39 -4.82
N VAL A 98 -23.50 32.56 -4.34
CA VAL A 98 -23.08 33.80 -3.64
C VAL A 98 -22.51 34.89 -4.57
N PHE A 99 -22.14 34.53 -5.81
CA PHE A 99 -21.72 35.46 -6.87
C PHE A 99 -22.65 35.38 -8.09
N PRO A 100 -23.92 35.78 -8.00
CA PRO A 100 -24.76 35.87 -9.18
C PRO A 100 -24.23 36.98 -10.09
N LEU A 101 -23.53 36.62 -11.17
CA LEU A 101 -23.15 37.58 -12.21
C LEU A 101 -24.44 38.24 -12.74
N LYS A 102 -24.48 39.58 -12.77
CA LYS A 102 -25.61 40.33 -13.35
C LYS A 102 -25.79 39.88 -14.81
N GLY A 103 -26.93 39.23 -15.08
CA GLY A 103 -27.23 38.60 -16.36
C GLY A 103 -27.12 37.08 -16.30
N THR A 104 -28.09 36.45 -15.62
CA THR A 104 -28.50 35.04 -15.78
C THR A 104 -27.37 34.06 -16.08
N LEU A 105 -26.79 33.48 -15.02
CA LEU A 105 -26.16 32.17 -15.12
C LEU A 105 -27.21 31.15 -15.61
N ALA A 106 -27.21 30.91 -16.91
CA ALA A 106 -27.96 29.84 -17.58
C ALA A 106 -29.47 29.77 -17.26
N GLY A 107 -30.11 30.91 -16.97
CA GLY A 107 -31.56 30.96 -16.71
C GLY A 107 -32.02 30.33 -15.38
N LYS A 108 -31.11 30.04 -14.44
CA LYS A 108 -31.47 29.50 -13.11
C LYS A 108 -31.83 30.63 -12.12
N THR A 109 -32.84 30.39 -11.29
CA THR A 109 -33.21 31.30 -10.18
C THR A 109 -32.29 31.09 -8.97
N LYS A 110 -32.35 32.01 -8.00
CA LYS A 110 -31.61 31.90 -6.73
C LYS A 110 -32.03 30.64 -5.96
N GLU A 111 -33.30 30.30 -5.98
CA GLU A 111 -33.88 29.10 -5.36
C GLU A 111 -33.31 27.83 -6.00
N MET A 112 -33.25 27.76 -7.34
CA MET A 112 -32.66 26.61 -8.02
C MET A 112 -31.18 26.42 -7.67
N LEU A 113 -30.41 27.52 -7.60
CA LEU A 113 -28.99 27.46 -7.19
C LEU A 113 -28.83 27.04 -5.72
N SER A 114 -29.77 27.44 -4.87
CA SER A 114 -29.84 27.02 -3.47
C SER A 114 -30.08 25.52 -3.35
N GLU A 115 -31.08 24.99 -4.06
CA GLU A 115 -31.41 23.56 -4.09
C GLU A 115 -30.24 22.73 -4.64
N ASP A 116 -29.62 23.18 -5.73
CA ASP A 116 -28.46 22.52 -6.32
C ASP A 116 -27.29 22.45 -5.32
N PHE A 117 -27.00 23.56 -4.61
CA PHE A 117 -25.96 23.58 -3.58
C PHE A 117 -26.28 22.62 -2.43
N VAL A 118 -27.49 22.66 -1.87
CA VAL A 118 -27.92 21.78 -0.78
C VAL A 118 -27.76 20.31 -1.18
N LYS A 119 -28.21 19.95 -2.38
CA LYS A 119 -28.04 18.59 -2.89
C LYS A 119 -26.57 18.18 -3.01
N SER A 120 -25.70 19.08 -3.51
CA SER A 120 -24.28 18.80 -3.68
C SER A 120 -23.56 18.64 -2.33
N ILE A 121 -23.84 19.51 -1.35
CA ILE A 121 -23.20 19.43 -0.03
C ILE A 121 -23.68 18.19 0.75
N ASP A 122 -24.94 17.78 0.59
CA ASP A 122 -25.47 16.53 1.17
C ASP A 122 -24.77 15.29 0.56
N GLN A 123 -24.57 15.30 -0.76
CA GLN A 123 -23.83 14.22 -1.45
C GLN A 123 -22.38 14.15 -0.99
N PHE A 124 -21.72 15.31 -0.83
CA PHE A 124 -20.38 15.40 -0.27
C PHE A 124 -20.33 14.83 1.16
N GLU A 125 -21.24 15.26 2.05
CA GLU A 125 -21.29 14.79 3.44
C GLU A 125 -21.50 13.27 3.51
N MET A 126 -22.48 12.76 2.75
CA MET A 126 -22.78 11.35 2.70
C MET A 126 -21.55 10.56 2.22
N HIS A 127 -20.93 10.99 1.12
CA HIS A 127 -19.71 10.34 0.61
C HIS A 127 -18.59 10.35 1.65
N PHE A 128 -18.32 11.51 2.26
CA PHE A 128 -17.28 11.67 3.27
C PHE A 128 -17.51 10.76 4.48
N LYS A 129 -18.73 10.73 5.01
CA LYS A 129 -19.11 9.90 6.16
C LYS A 129 -18.89 8.41 5.91
N TYR A 130 -19.24 7.91 4.72
CA TYR A 130 -19.08 6.50 4.38
C TYR A 130 -17.65 6.11 3.99
N ASN A 131 -16.78 7.08 3.69
CA ASN A 131 -15.42 6.83 3.20
C ASN A 131 -14.34 7.43 4.10
N SER A 132 -14.67 7.90 5.30
CA SER A 132 -13.73 8.59 6.20
C SER A 132 -12.51 7.76 6.57
N ILE A 133 -12.66 6.44 6.66
CA ILE A 133 -11.58 5.47 6.95
C ILE A 133 -10.42 5.51 5.93
N TYR A 134 -10.66 6.06 4.74
CA TYR A 134 -9.64 6.14 3.69
C TYR A 134 -8.78 7.41 3.77
N PHE A 135 -9.12 8.36 4.65
CA PHE A 135 -8.36 9.58 4.86
C PHE A 135 -7.52 9.49 6.14
N ASP A 136 -6.39 10.18 6.14
CA ASP A 136 -5.68 10.47 7.38
C ASP A 136 -6.37 11.61 8.15
N GLU A 137 -5.99 11.78 9.41
CA GLU A 137 -6.57 12.79 10.31
C GLU A 137 -6.44 14.22 9.78
N THR A 138 -5.37 14.51 9.01
CA THR A 138 -5.13 15.85 8.48
C THR A 138 -6.11 16.16 7.36
N ILE A 139 -6.27 15.23 6.41
CA ILE A 139 -7.24 15.34 5.32
C ILE A 139 -8.66 15.35 5.89
N GLU A 140 -8.97 14.48 6.84
CA GLU A 140 -10.28 14.42 7.48
C GLU A 140 -10.66 15.78 8.09
N LYS A 141 -9.71 16.42 8.78
CA LYS A 141 -9.90 17.75 9.34
C LYS A 141 -10.14 18.80 8.25
N LEU A 142 -9.34 18.82 7.20
CA LEU A 142 -9.51 19.76 6.08
C LEU A 142 -10.87 19.60 5.39
N LEU A 143 -11.35 18.36 5.23
CA LEU A 143 -12.66 18.07 4.64
C LEU A 143 -13.81 18.54 5.53
N LYS A 144 -13.71 18.35 6.85
CA LYS A 144 -14.67 18.90 7.82
C LYS A 144 -14.67 20.42 7.81
N ASP A 145 -13.50 21.04 7.79
CA ASP A 145 -13.37 22.49 7.72
C ASP A 145 -13.99 23.05 6.42
N PHE A 146 -13.76 22.37 5.29
CA PHE A 146 -14.40 22.72 4.01
C PHE A 146 -15.93 22.65 4.08
N PHE A 147 -16.48 21.56 4.66
CA PHE A 147 -17.92 21.40 4.85
C PHE A 147 -18.51 22.53 5.69
N ASN A 148 -17.95 22.73 6.89
CA ASN A 148 -18.43 23.71 7.86
C ASN A 148 -18.40 25.13 7.28
N GLN A 149 -17.32 25.49 6.59
CA GLN A 149 -17.20 26.80 5.95
C GLN A 149 -18.17 26.96 4.78
N SER A 150 -18.39 25.93 3.98
CA SER A 150 -19.36 25.96 2.87
C SER A 150 -20.78 26.22 3.39
N VAL A 151 -21.19 25.48 4.43
CA VAL A 151 -22.51 25.65 5.07
C VAL A 151 -22.64 27.03 5.71
N LEU A 152 -21.59 27.52 6.39
CA LEU A 152 -21.59 28.84 7.01
C LEU A 152 -21.77 29.96 5.97
N ILE A 153 -21.01 29.93 4.87
CA ILE A 153 -21.11 30.92 3.79
C ILE A 153 -22.51 30.92 3.19
N PHE A 154 -23.05 29.73 2.91
CA PHE A 154 -24.39 29.55 2.38
C PHE A 154 -25.47 30.13 3.31
N ALA A 155 -25.43 29.77 4.59
CA ALA A 155 -26.40 30.22 5.59
C ALA A 155 -26.32 31.73 5.83
N THR A 156 -25.12 32.32 5.80
CA THR A 156 -24.93 33.77 5.94
C THR A 156 -25.53 34.51 4.75
N TYR A 157 -25.24 34.07 3.51
CA TYR A 157 -25.80 34.69 2.31
C TYR A 157 -27.33 34.57 2.22
N GLY A 158 -27.89 33.45 2.67
CA GLY A 158 -29.35 33.24 2.69
C GLY A 158 -30.12 34.22 3.58
N LYS A 159 -29.46 34.84 4.57
CA LYS A 159 -30.07 35.79 5.52
C LYS A 159 -29.94 37.25 5.11
N ILE A 160 -29.23 37.53 4.03
CA ILE A 160 -28.86 38.87 3.62
C ILE A 160 -29.90 39.42 2.62
N GLU A 161 -30.51 40.57 2.96
CA GLU A 161 -31.46 41.30 2.10
C GLU A 161 -30.82 42.46 1.30
N SER A 162 -29.58 42.86 1.64
CA SER A 162 -28.92 44.06 1.08
C SER A 162 -27.76 43.75 0.11
N VAL A 163 -27.46 44.69 -0.80
CA VAL A 163 -26.40 44.55 -1.83
C VAL A 163 -24.97 44.66 -1.27
N ASP A 164 -24.76 45.42 -0.19
CA ASP A 164 -23.42 45.59 0.44
C ASP A 164 -22.93 44.30 1.12
N ASP A 165 -23.87 43.49 1.59
CA ASP A 165 -23.62 42.23 2.28
C ASP A 165 -23.25 41.08 1.31
N ASN A 166 -23.58 41.18 0.01
CA ASN A 166 -23.07 40.25 -1.00
C ASN A 166 -21.54 40.25 -1.05
N LEU A 167 -20.92 41.42 -0.82
CA LEU A 167 -19.47 41.55 -0.80
C LEU A 167 -18.85 40.78 0.38
N HIS A 168 -19.59 40.57 1.48
CA HIS A 168 -19.12 39.83 2.64
C HIS A 168 -19.02 38.33 2.35
N SER A 169 -20.07 37.69 1.83
CA SER A 169 -20.03 36.25 1.47
C SER A 169 -18.99 35.95 0.39
N ILE A 170 -18.78 36.89 -0.53
CA ILE A 170 -17.72 36.85 -1.54
C ILE A 170 -16.32 36.86 -0.89
N LYS A 171 -16.10 37.76 0.08
CA LYS A 171 -14.85 37.82 0.84
C LYS A 171 -14.62 36.56 1.65
N GLU A 172 -15.66 36.04 2.32
CA GLU A 172 -15.60 34.82 3.11
C GLU A 172 -15.25 33.60 2.23
N PHE A 173 -15.85 33.47 1.05
CA PHE A 173 -15.50 32.42 0.09
C PHE A 173 -14.01 32.48 -0.29
N ASN A 174 -13.50 33.66 -0.65
CA ASN A 174 -12.11 33.81 -1.10
C ASN A 174 -11.10 33.70 0.04
N LYS A 175 -11.45 34.16 1.26
CA LYS A 175 -10.53 34.20 2.40
C LYS A 175 -10.50 32.89 3.18
N ASN A 176 -11.63 32.21 3.31
CA ASN A 176 -11.76 31.06 4.19
C ASN A 176 -11.91 29.75 3.40
N LEU A 177 -12.74 29.70 2.36
CA LEU A 177 -12.99 28.45 1.63
C LEU A 177 -11.91 28.13 0.59
N ALA A 178 -11.48 29.12 -0.21
CA ALA A 178 -10.50 28.90 -1.27
C ALA A 178 -9.13 28.40 -0.74
N PRO A 179 -8.60 28.90 0.40
CA PRO A 179 -7.36 28.36 0.96
C PRO A 179 -7.50 26.92 1.47
N ILE A 180 -8.63 26.56 2.09
CA ILE A 180 -8.88 25.19 2.54
C ILE A 180 -8.88 24.25 1.33
N LYS A 181 -9.61 24.60 0.27
CA LYS A 181 -9.62 23.83 -0.98
C LYS A 181 -8.21 23.65 -1.54
N LYS A 182 -7.38 24.69 -1.50
CA LYS A 182 -5.99 24.60 -1.98
C LYS A 182 -5.14 23.66 -1.12
N GLN A 183 -5.31 23.68 0.20
CA GLN A 183 -4.62 22.75 1.09
C GLN A 183 -5.05 21.30 0.84
N ILE A 184 -6.34 21.05 0.60
CA ILE A 184 -6.83 19.71 0.20
C ILE A 184 -6.17 19.27 -1.10
N GLU A 185 -6.12 20.14 -2.11
CA GLU A 185 -5.48 19.84 -3.40
C GLU A 185 -4.00 19.47 -3.23
N ILE A 186 -3.25 20.22 -2.40
CA ILE A 186 -1.86 19.93 -2.09
C ILE A 186 -1.74 18.55 -1.44
N LYS A 187 -2.55 18.24 -0.43
CA LYS A 187 -2.53 16.93 0.23
C LYS A 187 -2.91 15.78 -0.70
N PHE A 188 -3.83 15.99 -1.63
CA PHE A 188 -4.20 14.97 -2.60
C PHE A 188 -3.07 14.73 -3.60
N ARG A 189 -2.37 15.78 -4.03
CA ARG A 189 -1.17 15.68 -4.88
C ARG A 189 -0.02 14.95 -4.19
N GLU A 190 0.24 15.24 -2.91
CA GLU A 190 1.24 14.52 -2.11
C GLU A 190 0.95 13.00 -2.08
N LEU A 191 -0.33 12.62 -1.95
CA LEU A 191 -0.74 11.20 -1.99
C LEU A 191 -0.61 10.55 -3.38
N LEU A 192 -0.60 11.34 -4.44
CA LEU A 192 -0.36 10.90 -5.81
C LEU A 192 1.13 10.87 -6.17
N GLY A 193 2.01 11.40 -5.31
CA GLY A 193 3.46 11.39 -5.49
C GLY A 193 4.07 12.66 -6.10
N GLU A 194 3.34 13.78 -6.12
CA GLU A 194 3.88 15.13 -6.38
C GLU A 194 4.39 15.79 -5.09
#